data_AF-A0A2M8Q1H9-F1
#
_entry.id   AF-A0A2M8Q1H9-F1
#
_cell.length_a   1.000
_cell.length_b   1.000
_cell.length_c   1.000
_cell.angle_alpha   90.00
_cell.angle_beta   90.00
_cell.angle_gamma   90.00
#
_symmetry.space_group_name_H-M   'P 1'
#
loop_
_entity.id
_entity.type
_entity.pdbx_description
1 polymer ?
#
loop_
_entity_poly.entity_id
_entity_poly.type
_entity_poly.pdbx_seq_one_letter_code
_entity_poly.pdbx_strand_id
1 'polypeptide(L)' 'MTQLYTFIILARVLMSWVQIDPYSPIAQALYQLTEPVLAPVRNLLPPMAGFDFSPIIAMIGIQVLGQLLAQLFI' A
#
# COMPACT_ATOMS: atom_id res chain seq x y z
N MET A 1 -13.65 7.03 28.83
CA MET A 1 -13.29 5.60 28.81
C MET A 1 -13.36 4.99 27.41
N THR A 2 -14.44 5.20 26.63
CA THR A 2 -14.55 4.70 25.24
C THR A 2 -13.57 5.32 24.25
N GLN A 3 -13.33 6.63 24.31
CA GLN A 3 -12.37 7.29 23.40
C GLN A 3 -10.91 6.87 23.64
N LEU A 4 -10.54 6.60 24.90
CA LEU A 4 -9.20 6.09 25.24
C LEU A 4 -8.96 4.70 24.62
N TYR A 5 -9.98 3.85 24.61
CA TYR A 5 -9.94 2.54 23.96
C TYR A 5 -9.82 2.65 22.43
N THR A 6 -10.51 3.60 21.80
CA THR A 6 -10.42 3.83 20.34
C THR A 6 -9.01 4.27 19.91
N PHE A 7 -8.36 5.14 20.67
CA PHE A 7 -6.99 5.58 20.38
C PHE A 7 -5.94 4.47 20.56
N ILE A 8 -6.13 3.56 21.54
CA ILE A 8 -5.25 2.39 21.72
C ILE A 8 -5.48 1.35 20.60
N ILE A 9 -6.73 1.20 20.13
CA ILE A 9 -7.10 0.36 18.99
C ILE A 9 -6.46 0.89 17.69
N LEU A 10 -6.42 2.21 17.47
CA LEU A 10 -5.71 2.83 16.33
C LEU A 10 -4.19 2.68 16.42
N ALA A 11 -3.61 2.83 17.62
CA ALA A 11 -2.18 2.62 17.86
C ALA A 11 -1.73 1.19 17.52
N ARG A 12 -2.57 0.18 17.81
CA ARG A 12 -2.35 -1.22 17.42
C ARG A 12 -2.49 -1.46 15.92
N VAL A 13 -3.39 -0.73 15.25
CA VAL A 13 -3.68 -0.85 13.82
C VAL A 13 -2.55 -0.27 12.94
N LEU A 14 -1.83 0.74 13.43
CA LEU A 14 -0.68 1.34 12.74
C LEU A 14 0.63 0.58 12.99
N MET A 15 0.84 0.02 14.18
CA MET A 15 1.94 -0.92 14.42
C MET A 15 1.76 -2.24 13.64
N SER A 16 0.53 -2.52 13.19
CA SER A 16 0.16 -3.58 12.25
C SER A 16 0.19 -3.19 10.77
N TRP A 17 0.87 -2.11 10.39
CA TRP A 17 1.45 -1.98 9.04
C TRP A 17 2.84 -2.65 8.94
N VAL A 18 3.08 -3.54 9.92
CA VAL A 18 3.89 -4.76 9.98
C VAL A 18 5.21 -4.77 9.22
N GLN A 19 6.26 -4.84 10.02
CA GLN A 19 7.63 -5.17 9.63
C GLN A 19 7.74 -6.64 9.20
N ILE A 20 7.86 -6.84 7.89
CA ILE A 20 8.51 -8.03 7.35
C ILE A 20 10.01 -7.73 7.35
N ASP A 21 10.84 -8.67 7.79
CA ASP A 21 12.29 -8.54 7.64
C ASP A 21 12.61 -8.24 6.16
N PRO A 22 13.09 -7.04 5.82
CA PRO A 22 13.37 -6.65 4.44
C PRO A 22 14.40 -7.56 3.75
N TYR A 23 15.22 -8.23 4.56
CA TYR A 23 16.23 -9.15 4.08
C TYR A 23 15.70 -10.55 3.84
N SER A 24 14.46 -10.85 4.26
CA SER A 24 13.83 -12.12 3.92
C SER A 24 13.71 -12.28 2.40
N PRO A 25 13.99 -13.46 1.82
CA PRO A 25 13.90 -13.67 0.38
C PRO A 25 12.52 -13.31 -0.19
N ILE A 26 11.47 -13.49 0.61
CA ILE A 26 10.09 -13.17 0.26
C ILE A 26 9.90 -11.66 0.17
N ALA A 27 10.39 -10.87 1.13
CA ALA A 27 10.32 -9.42 1.07
C ALA A 27 11.04 -8.86 -0.17
N GLN A 28 12.22 -9.41 -0.50
CA GLN A 28 12.98 -8.99 -1.67
C GLN A 28 12.28 -9.33 -2.99
N ALA A 29 11.70 -10.53 -3.10
CA ALA A 29 10.93 -10.92 -4.28
C ALA A 29 9.70 -10.02 -4.47
N LEU A 30 8.96 -9.76 -3.39
CA LEU A 30 7.81 -8.85 -3.42
C LEU A 30 8.22 -7.44 -3.84
N TYR A 31 9.30 -6.91 -3.26
CA TYR A 31 9.85 -5.62 -3.65
C TYR A 31 10.15 -5.57 -5.15
N GLN A 32 10.94 -6.53 -5.67
CA GLN A 32 11.33 -6.54 -7.08
C GLN A 32 10.15 -6.64 -8.04
N LEU A 33 9.12 -7.42 -7.70
CA LEU A 33 7.93 -7.60 -8.53
C LEU A 33 7.00 -6.38 -8.49
N THR A 34 6.91 -5.70 -7.35
CA THR A 34 5.98 -4.57 -7.17
C THR A 34 6.61 -3.22 -7.54
N GLU A 35 7.92 -3.08 -7.45
CA GLU A 35 8.65 -1.82 -7.67
C GLU A 35 8.39 -1.18 -9.05
N PRO A 36 8.28 -1.91 -10.19
CA PRO A 36 7.96 -1.27 -11.47
C PRO A 36 6.62 -0.54 -11.49
N VAL A 37 5.66 -0.96 -10.66
CA VAL A 37 4.34 -0.34 -10.54
C VAL A 37 4.31 0.69 -9.41
N LEU A 38 4.93 0.37 -8.27
CA LEU A 38 4.93 1.23 -7.09
C LEU A 38 5.89 2.42 -7.24
N ALA A 39 7.06 2.27 -7.87
CA ALA A 39 8.03 3.36 -8.01
C ALA A 39 7.46 4.57 -8.79
N PRO A 40 6.78 4.41 -9.93
CA PRO A 40 6.12 5.54 -10.59
C PRO A 40 5.07 6.19 -9.69
N VAL A 41 4.17 5.40 -9.07
CA VAL A 41 3.12 5.93 -8.19
C VAL A 41 3.75 6.69 -7.01
N ARG A 42 4.79 6.13 -6.40
CA ARG A 42 5.55 6.75 -5.30
C ARG A 42 6.22 8.05 -5.73
N ASN A 43 6.74 8.13 -6.95
CA ASN A 43 7.35 9.34 -7.51
C ASN A 43 6.31 10.43 -7.87
N LEU A 44 5.05 10.06 -8.10
CA LEU A 44 3.96 11.01 -8.31
C LEU A 44 3.41 11.58 -6.99
N LEU A 45 3.56 10.85 -5.89
CA LEU A 45 3.09 11.30 -4.59
C LEU A 45 4.07 12.28 -3.97
N PRO A 46 3.58 13.30 -3.24
CA PRO A 46 4.46 14.11 -2.42
C PRO A 46 5.14 13.20 -1.38
N PRO A 47 6.37 13.52 -0.92
CA PRO A 47 7.06 12.71 0.08
C PRO A 47 6.22 12.53 1.36
N MET A 48 5.76 11.30 1.64
CA MET A 48 4.86 10.98 2.75
C MET A 48 5.63 10.45 3.98
N ALA A 49 6.44 11.29 4.63
CA ALA A 49 7.01 11.07 5.98
C ALA A 49 7.30 9.60 6.43
N GLY A 50 7.87 8.75 5.57
CA GLY A 50 8.20 7.34 5.85
C GLY A 50 7.05 6.32 5.71
N PHE A 51 5.82 6.74 5.43
CA PHE A 51 4.70 5.85 5.13
C PHE A 51 4.51 5.73 3.62
N ASP A 52 4.63 4.50 3.13
CA ASP A 52 4.36 4.25 1.72
C ASP A 52 2.86 4.01 1.51
N PHE A 53 2.16 5.05 1.04
CA PHE A 53 0.77 4.94 0.57
C PHE A 53 0.66 4.56 -0.91
N SER A 54 1.78 4.44 -1.62
CA SER A 54 1.78 4.03 -3.02
C SER A 54 1.10 2.66 -3.24
N PRO A 55 1.15 1.67 -2.33
CA PRO A 55 0.41 0.42 -2.51
C PRO A 55 -1.10 0.64 -2.56
N ILE A 56 -1.64 1.49 -1.68
CA ILE A 56 -3.08 1.80 -1.66
C ILE A 56 -3.49 2.45 -2.98
N ILE A 57 -2.70 3.41 -3.45
CA ILE A 57 -3.01 4.18 -4.65
C ILE A 57 -2.84 3.33 -5.91
N ALA A 58 -1.81 2.49 -5.98
CA ALA A 58 -1.62 1.52 -7.04
C ALA A 58 -2.77 0.50 -7.08
N MET A 59 -3.22 0.00 -5.91
CA MET A 59 -4.38 -0.89 -5.83
C MET A 59 -5.65 -0.25 -6.38
N ILE A 60 -5.94 1.00 -6.00
CA ILE A 60 -7.09 1.74 -6.53
C ILE A 60 -6.97 1.90 -8.05
N GLY A 61 -5.78 2.29 -8.54
CA GLY A 61 -5.53 2.46 -9.98
C GLY A 61 -5.75 1.18 -10.78
N ILE A 62 -5.20 0.05 -10.31
CA ILE A 62 -5.38 -1.26 -10.96
C ILE A 62 -6.87 -1.65 -11.02
N GLN A 63 -7.62 -1.44 -9.94
CA GLN A 63 -9.05 -1.77 -9.90
C GLN A 63 -9.85 -0.94 -10.90
N VAL A 64 -9.60 0.37 -10.95
CA VAL A 64 -10.28 1.27 -11.89
C VAL A 64 -9.95 0.88 -13.33
N LEU A 65 -8.68 0.65 -13.64
CA LEU A 65 -8.26 0.24 -14.99
C LEU A 65 -8.88 -1.09 -15.42
N GLY A 66 -8.92 -2.08 -14.53
CA GLY A 66 -9.56 -3.37 -14.81
C GLY A 66 -11.06 -3.23 -15.11
N GLN A 67 -11.78 -2.39 -14.36
CA GLN A 67 -13.20 -2.12 -14.60
C GLN A 67 -13.43 -1.43 -15.95
N LEU A 68 -12.62 -0.43 -16.29
CA LEU A 68 -12.72 0.28 -17.56
C LEU A 68 -12.45 -0.66 -18.74
N LEU A 69 -11.43 -1.51 -18.66
CA LEU A 69 -11.14 -2.50 -19.69
C LEU A 69 -12.30 -3.48 -19.85
N ALA A 70 -12.85 -4.01 -18.75
CA ALA A 70 -13.99 -4.94 -18.82
C ALA A 70 -15.21 -4.32 -19.52
N GLN A 71 -15.46 -3.02 -19.34
CA GLN A 71 -16.53 -2.29 -20.02
C GLN A 71 -16.28 -2.13 -21.54
N LEU A 72 -15.02 -2.19 -22.00
CA LEU A 72 -14.68 -2.09 -23.42
C LEU A 72 -14.82 -3.42 -24.19
N PHE A 73 -14.90 -4.55 -23.47
CA PHE A 73 -15.05 -5.89 -24.05
C PHE A 73 -16.48 -6.45 -23.94
N ILE A 74 -17.42 -5.66 -23.42
CA ILE A 74 -18.87 -5.93 -23.35
C ILE A 74 -19.56 -4.98 -24.32
#